data_AF-A0A8J4FBA1-F1
#
_entry.id   AF-A0A8J4FBA1-F1
#
_cell.length_a   1.000
_cell.length_b   1.000
_cell.length_c   1.000
_cell.angle_alpha   90.00
_cell.angle_beta   90.00
_cell.angle_gamma   90.00
#
_symmetry.space_group_name_H-M   'P 1'
#
loop_
_entity.id
_entity.type
_entity.pdbx_description
1 polymer ?
#
loop_
_entity_poly.entity_id
_entity_poly.type
_entity_poly.pdbx_seq_one_letter_code
_entity_poly.pdbx_strand_id
1 'polypeptide(L)'
;MILVGHSLGGYLAANYALRYPEHVQHLVLVCPAGVPKAPEDWERRWLGDKWSVRGQMFKVFMWGWEKGFTPGGLIRALGPWGQNLVYKYVANRFSHHGEGLSQREIDAFKEYFYSIAALPGSGEYALRHLLAPGAWAHAPLEERLHELRVPVTFIYGKHDWMRPEYAVRLCERLRAERSPSAPNDLSVEIIEDAGHFVFLDQPELFDKALTNVVRPYLTSDRERRQAAAYVAAGTDVHVAAEAMVAAQGSGQVAATATALQQAPTATSWGFAASGVTEHMPVTPDDAGGGTNPSPTSGPGKGKKG
;
A
#
# COMPACT_ATOMS: atom_id res chain seq x y z
N MET A 1 -8.85 -25.34 6.87
CA MET A 1 -8.98 -23.94 7.34
C MET A 1 -8.86 -23.00 6.16
N ILE A 2 -9.62 -21.90 6.09
CA ILE A 2 -9.34 -20.80 5.16
C ILE A 2 -8.29 -19.90 5.80
N LEU A 3 -7.16 -19.73 5.15
CA LEU A 3 -6.04 -18.95 5.68
C LEU A 3 -5.97 -17.60 4.97
N VAL A 4 -6.16 -16.52 5.72
CA VAL A 4 -6.11 -15.15 5.21
C VAL A 4 -4.83 -14.49 5.73
N GLY A 5 -4.03 -13.93 4.84
CA GLY A 5 -2.80 -13.23 5.21
C GLY A 5 -2.70 -11.87 4.52
N HIS A 6 -2.43 -10.82 5.29
CA HIS A 6 -2.19 -9.47 4.79
C HIS A 6 -0.69 -9.16 4.70
N SER A 7 -0.24 -8.52 3.62
CA SER A 7 1.14 -8.02 3.49
C SER A 7 2.19 -9.12 3.76
N LEU A 8 3.12 -8.90 4.69
CA LEU A 8 4.07 -9.94 5.12
C LEU A 8 3.36 -11.19 5.66
N GLY A 9 2.23 -11.03 6.35
CA GLY A 9 1.39 -12.16 6.77
C GLY A 9 0.88 -12.99 5.59
N GLY A 10 0.61 -12.36 4.44
CA GLY A 10 0.29 -13.04 3.18
C GLY A 10 1.46 -13.87 2.66
N TYR A 11 2.67 -13.31 2.67
CA TYR A 11 3.89 -14.04 2.32
C TYR A 11 4.11 -15.27 3.23
N LEU A 12 3.95 -15.11 4.54
CA LEU A 12 4.08 -16.20 5.50
C LEU A 12 2.98 -17.25 5.33
N ALA A 13 1.73 -16.82 5.08
CA ALA A 13 0.60 -17.70 4.81
C ALA A 13 0.81 -18.54 3.54
N ALA A 14 1.34 -17.93 2.47
CA ALA A 14 1.69 -18.65 1.25
C ALA A 14 2.78 -19.70 1.50
N ASN A 15 3.84 -19.35 2.22
CA ASN A 15 4.89 -20.31 2.59
C ASN A 15 4.36 -21.45 3.48
N TYR A 16 3.43 -21.13 4.39
CA TYR A 16 2.77 -22.14 5.20
C TYR A 16 1.92 -23.09 4.34
N ALA A 17 1.10 -22.57 3.43
CA ALA A 17 0.25 -23.36 2.54
C ALA A 17 1.06 -24.21 1.54
N LEU A 18 2.22 -23.73 1.09
CA LEU A 18 3.16 -24.51 0.27
C LEU A 18 3.72 -25.71 1.05
N ARG A 19 3.98 -25.53 2.35
CA ARG A 19 4.57 -26.58 3.20
C ARG A 19 3.56 -27.56 3.78
N TYR A 20 2.37 -27.08 4.14
CA TYR A 20 1.31 -27.84 4.80
C TYR A 20 -0.03 -27.68 4.07
N PRO A 21 -0.12 -28.08 2.79
CA PRO A 21 -1.33 -27.92 1.99
C PRO A 21 -2.55 -28.63 2.61
N GLU A 22 -2.34 -29.72 3.35
CA GLU A 22 -3.39 -30.47 4.04
C GLU A 22 -4.10 -29.68 5.16
N HIS A 23 -3.49 -28.61 5.67
CA HIS A 23 -4.10 -27.75 6.69
C HIS A 23 -4.96 -26.63 6.09
N VAL A 24 -4.77 -26.32 4.81
CA VAL A 24 -5.34 -25.14 4.14
C VAL A 24 -6.35 -25.59 3.10
N GLN A 25 -7.57 -25.08 3.22
CA GLN A 25 -8.65 -25.35 2.27
C GLN A 25 -8.72 -24.30 1.16
N HIS A 26 -8.39 -23.05 1.50
CA HIS A 26 -8.26 -21.93 0.56
C HIS A 26 -7.28 -20.91 1.16
N LEU A 27 -6.38 -20.38 0.34
CA LEU A 27 -5.45 -19.32 0.70
C LEU A 27 -5.94 -17.98 0.15
N VAL A 28 -6.15 -16.99 1.03
CA VAL A 28 -6.52 -15.63 0.64
C VAL A 28 -5.35 -14.70 0.94
N LEU A 29 -4.81 -14.09 -0.11
CA LEU A 29 -3.65 -13.21 -0.05
C LEU A 29 -4.09 -11.76 -0.23
N VAL A 30 -4.11 -11.01 0.87
CA VAL A 30 -4.53 -9.59 0.88
C VAL A 30 -3.28 -8.71 0.78
N CYS A 31 -3.12 -7.99 -0.32
CA CYS A 31 -1.96 -7.12 -0.54
C CYS A 31 -0.61 -7.79 -0.19
N PRO A 32 -0.33 -9.06 -0.58
CA PRO A 32 0.79 -9.83 -0.07
C PRO A 32 2.16 -9.27 -0.47
N ALA A 33 3.10 -9.32 0.47
CA ALA A 33 4.51 -9.07 0.18
C ALA A 33 5.11 -10.16 -0.71
N GLY A 34 6.15 -9.81 -1.47
CA GLY A 34 7.02 -10.79 -2.11
C GLY A 34 6.40 -11.56 -3.28
N VAL A 35 5.34 -11.05 -3.92
CA VAL A 35 4.78 -11.66 -5.14
C VAL A 35 5.82 -11.65 -6.27
N PRO A 36 6.24 -10.48 -6.78
CA PRO A 36 7.27 -10.41 -7.80
C PRO A 36 8.68 -10.66 -7.24
N LYS A 37 9.54 -11.18 -8.11
CA LYS A 37 10.98 -11.12 -7.99
C LYS A 37 11.45 -9.68 -8.07
N ALA A 38 12.48 -9.35 -7.30
CA ALA A 38 13.16 -8.07 -7.44
C ALA A 38 13.74 -7.91 -8.86
N PRO A 39 13.50 -6.78 -9.55
CA PRO A 39 14.21 -6.45 -10.78
C PRO A 39 15.73 -6.48 -10.57
N GLU A 40 16.52 -6.98 -11.51
CA GLU A 40 17.98 -7.11 -11.32
C GLU A 40 18.68 -5.79 -10.95
N ASP A 41 18.13 -4.66 -11.38
CA ASP A 41 18.66 -3.31 -11.16
C ASP A 41 17.90 -2.52 -10.09
N TRP A 42 17.09 -3.18 -9.25
CA TRP A 42 16.25 -2.50 -8.26
C TRP A 42 17.06 -1.56 -7.35
N GLU A 43 18.26 -1.97 -6.94
CA GLU A 43 19.15 -1.17 -6.09
C GLU A 43 19.59 0.13 -6.79
N ARG A 44 19.88 0.07 -8.09
CA ARG A 44 20.35 1.21 -8.89
C ARG A 44 19.30 2.30 -8.96
N ARG A 45 18.02 1.92 -8.99
CA ARG A 45 16.89 2.85 -8.99
C ARG A 45 16.81 3.67 -7.70
N TRP A 46 17.19 3.09 -6.57
CA TRP A 46 17.23 3.78 -5.28
C TRP A 46 18.54 4.56 -5.08
N LEU A 47 19.67 3.91 -5.35
CA LEU A 47 21.02 4.45 -5.21
C LEU A 47 21.27 5.70 -6.07
N GLY A 48 20.59 5.85 -7.21
CA GLY A 48 20.86 6.93 -8.14
C GLY A 48 22.34 6.95 -8.56
N ASP A 49 22.95 8.13 -8.69
CA ASP A 49 24.41 8.22 -8.74
C ASP A 49 24.98 7.85 -7.35
N LYS A 50 25.81 6.80 -7.32
CA LYS A 50 26.46 6.28 -6.11
C LYS A 50 27.38 7.29 -5.39
N TRP A 51 27.72 8.39 -6.05
CA TRP A 51 28.49 9.51 -5.51
C TRP A 51 27.62 10.70 -5.08
N SER A 52 26.33 10.67 -5.38
CA SER A 52 25.39 11.66 -4.87
C SER A 52 25.18 11.51 -3.36
N VAL A 53 24.83 12.63 -2.70
CA VAL A 53 24.45 12.63 -1.27
C VAL A 53 23.32 11.63 -1.00
N ARG A 54 22.33 11.54 -1.91
CA ARG A 54 21.23 10.57 -1.81
C ARG A 54 21.71 9.12 -1.86
N GLY A 55 22.63 8.81 -2.77
CA GLY A 55 23.22 7.48 -2.90
C GLY A 55 24.06 7.08 -1.68
N GLN A 56 24.80 8.02 -1.10
CA GLN A 56 25.57 7.78 0.13
C GLN A 56 24.65 7.55 1.34
N MET A 57 23.58 8.35 1.49
CA MET A 57 22.57 8.15 2.55
C MET A 57 21.88 6.78 2.42
N PHE A 58 21.56 6.36 1.20
CA PHE A 58 20.99 5.05 0.96
C PHE A 58 21.95 3.91 1.32
N LYS A 59 23.25 4.03 1.03
CA LYS A 59 24.25 3.03 1.45
C LYS A 59 24.32 2.88 2.97
N VAL A 60 24.28 3.99 3.71
CA VAL A 60 24.25 3.95 5.18
C VAL A 60 22.97 3.26 5.67
N PHE A 61 21.83 3.55 5.05
CA PHE A 61 20.57 2.85 5.35
C PHE A 61 20.65 1.35 5.08
N MET A 62 21.17 0.94 3.91
CA MET A 62 21.36 -0.47 3.54
C MET A 62 22.28 -1.19 4.53
N TRP A 63 23.42 -0.57 4.87
CA TRP A 63 24.32 -1.09 5.89
C TRP A 63 23.61 -1.24 7.24
N GLY A 64 22.79 -0.27 7.63
CA GLY A 64 21.97 -0.35 8.83
C GLY A 64 21.01 -1.53 8.80
N TRP A 65 20.26 -1.71 7.70
CA TRP A 65 19.34 -2.83 7.49
C TRP A 65 20.06 -4.18 7.59
N GLU A 66 21.22 -4.31 6.93
CA GLU A 66 22.05 -5.52 7.01
C GLU A 66 22.58 -5.78 8.41
N LYS A 67 22.89 -4.74 9.19
CA LYS A 67 23.29 -4.85 10.60
C LYS A 67 22.12 -5.09 11.55
N GLY A 68 20.88 -5.09 11.07
CA GLY A 68 19.69 -5.34 11.87
C GLY A 68 19.14 -4.09 12.57
N PHE A 69 19.52 -2.89 12.13
CA PHE A 69 18.81 -1.68 12.53
C PHE A 69 17.42 -1.68 11.89
N THR A 70 16.40 -1.63 12.74
CA THR A 70 14.99 -1.63 12.33
C THR A 70 14.37 -0.24 12.53
N PRO A 71 13.27 0.08 11.82
CA PRO A 71 12.51 1.31 12.08
C PRO A 71 12.03 1.42 13.54
N GLY A 72 11.60 0.32 14.16
CA GLY A 72 11.25 0.30 15.59
C GLY A 72 12.45 0.61 16.47
N GLY A 73 13.64 0.09 16.14
CA GLY A 73 14.89 0.41 16.82
C GLY A 73 15.23 1.90 16.76
N LEU A 74 15.03 2.55 15.61
CA LEU A 74 15.20 4.00 15.48
C LEU A 74 14.19 4.78 16.32
N ILE A 75 12.90 4.40 16.27
CA ILE A 75 11.85 5.05 17.06
C ILE A 75 12.19 4.99 18.55
N ARG A 76 12.64 3.83 19.05
CA ARG A 76 13.06 3.66 20.46
C ARG A 76 14.29 4.49 20.80
N ALA A 77 15.29 4.54 19.92
CA ALA A 77 16.51 5.31 20.14
C ALA A 77 16.26 6.83 20.21
N LEU A 78 15.27 7.33 19.47
CA LEU A 78 14.88 8.75 19.47
C LEU A 78 14.02 9.16 20.68
N GLY A 79 13.59 8.21 21.52
CA GLY A 79 12.82 8.48 22.73
C GLY A 79 11.56 9.31 22.44
N PRO A 80 11.31 10.42 23.18
CA PRO A 80 10.12 11.26 23.00
C PRO A 80 9.92 11.82 21.58
N TRP A 81 10.99 11.97 20.78
CA TRP A 81 10.88 12.45 19.41
C TRP A 81 10.40 11.38 18.42
N GLY A 82 10.53 10.10 18.78
CA GLY A 82 10.02 8.98 18.00
C GLY A 82 8.49 8.99 17.87
N GLN A 83 7.78 9.55 18.85
CA GLN A 83 6.32 9.66 18.84
C GLN A 83 5.82 10.58 17.72
N ASN A 84 6.35 11.79 17.63
CA ASN A 84 5.97 12.76 16.57
C ASN A 84 6.23 12.20 15.17
N LEU A 85 7.29 11.41 15.06
CA LEU A 85 7.71 10.77 13.83
C LEU A 85 6.67 9.71 13.36
N VAL A 86 6.20 8.85 14.27
CA VAL A 86 5.08 7.93 14.02
C VAL A 86 3.79 8.69 13.70
N TYR A 87 3.52 9.77 14.42
CA TYR A 87 2.26 10.50 14.31
C TYR A 87 2.09 11.15 12.93
N LYS A 88 3.16 11.75 12.41
CA LYS A 88 3.19 12.30 11.05
C LYS A 88 3.00 11.21 9.99
N TYR A 89 3.65 10.05 10.18
CA TYR A 89 3.48 8.92 9.28
C TYR A 89 2.02 8.45 9.21
N VAL A 90 1.40 8.18 10.36
CA VAL A 90 0.00 7.73 10.44
C VAL A 90 -0.94 8.78 9.83
N ALA A 91 -0.79 10.05 10.19
CA ALA A 91 -1.65 11.12 9.67
C ALA A 91 -1.59 11.26 8.15
N ASN A 92 -0.41 11.10 7.54
CA ASN A 92 -0.26 11.17 6.09
C ASN A 92 -0.71 9.87 5.40
N ARG A 93 -0.57 8.71 6.04
CA ARG A 93 -0.77 7.42 5.39
C ARG A 93 -2.23 7.02 5.22
N PHE A 94 -3.10 7.42 6.15
CA PHE A 94 -4.52 7.03 6.21
C PHE A 94 -5.50 8.16 5.84
N SER A 95 -4.99 9.25 5.27
CA SER A 95 -5.81 10.42 4.88
C SER A 95 -6.11 10.51 3.38
N HIS A 96 -5.54 9.64 2.55
CA HIS A 96 -5.49 9.84 1.09
C HIS A 96 -6.28 8.80 0.26
N HIS A 97 -6.79 7.72 0.86
CA HIS A 97 -7.52 6.67 0.14
C HIS A 97 -8.73 6.20 0.95
N GLY A 98 -9.79 5.83 0.24
CA GLY A 98 -10.96 5.21 0.82
C GLY A 98 -11.90 6.15 1.56
N GLU A 99 -12.74 5.57 2.40
CA GLU A 99 -13.69 6.30 3.25
C GLU A 99 -13.00 7.24 4.25
N GLY A 100 -11.69 7.02 4.48
CA GLY A 100 -10.85 7.79 5.37
C GLY A 100 -11.17 7.51 6.84
N LEU A 101 -10.17 7.70 7.70
CA LEU A 101 -10.36 7.60 9.14
C LEU A 101 -10.83 8.94 9.71
N SER A 102 -11.78 8.91 10.64
CA SER A 102 -12.13 10.10 11.43
C SER A 102 -10.94 10.57 12.25
N GLN A 103 -10.94 11.85 12.66
CA GLN A 103 -9.85 12.38 13.48
C GLN A 103 -9.63 11.58 14.78
N ARG A 104 -10.72 11.10 15.39
CA ARG A 104 -10.67 10.25 16.59
C ARG A 104 -9.99 8.91 16.31
N GLU A 105 -10.28 8.29 15.18
CA GLU A 105 -9.66 7.03 14.78
C GLU A 105 -8.18 7.22 14.42
N ILE A 106 -7.84 8.31 13.71
CA ILE A 106 -6.45 8.68 13.44
C ILE A 106 -5.67 8.83 14.76
N ASP A 107 -6.24 9.52 15.74
CA ASP A 107 -5.58 9.75 17.03
C ASP A 107 -5.41 8.45 17.83
N ALA A 108 -6.44 7.59 17.85
CA ALA A 108 -6.32 6.25 18.44
C ALA A 108 -5.25 5.40 17.72
N PHE A 109 -5.19 5.47 16.38
CA PHE A 109 -4.23 4.70 15.59
C PHE A 109 -2.79 5.17 15.80
N LYS A 110 -2.58 6.49 15.97
CA LYS A 110 -1.29 7.07 16.32
C LYS A 110 -0.76 6.49 17.63
N GLU A 111 -1.61 6.46 18.67
CA GLU A 111 -1.26 5.91 19.99
C GLU A 111 -0.98 4.41 19.92
N TYR A 112 -1.85 3.65 19.24
CA TYR A 112 -1.69 2.22 19.04
C TYR A 112 -0.37 1.89 18.33
N PHE A 113 -0.10 2.54 17.20
CA PHE A 113 1.09 2.26 16.39
C PHE A 113 2.38 2.63 17.13
N TYR A 114 2.40 3.78 17.80
CA TYR A 114 3.55 4.18 18.61
C TYR A 114 3.79 3.20 19.76
N SER A 115 2.74 2.80 20.46
CA SER A 115 2.84 1.86 21.58
C SER A 115 3.46 0.54 21.16
N ILE A 116 3.10 0.01 19.98
CA ILE A 116 3.71 -1.20 19.43
C ILE A 116 5.17 -0.96 19.04
N ALA A 117 5.46 0.11 18.32
CA ALA A 117 6.82 0.40 17.85
C ALA A 117 7.81 0.64 19.00
N ALA A 118 7.33 1.19 20.13
CA ALA A 118 8.11 1.48 21.32
C ALA A 118 8.39 0.24 22.18
N LEU A 119 7.65 -0.87 22.03
CA LEU A 119 7.91 -2.11 22.77
C LEU A 119 9.26 -2.73 22.37
N PRO A 120 9.84 -3.60 23.23
CA PRO A 120 11.04 -4.36 22.88
C PRO A 120 10.87 -5.08 21.55
N GLY A 121 11.84 -4.90 20.66
CA GLY A 121 11.81 -5.51 19.33
C GLY A 121 11.76 -7.03 19.40
N SER A 122 11.01 -7.64 18.48
CA SER A 122 10.90 -9.09 18.35
C SER A 122 10.93 -9.52 16.89
N GLY A 123 9.77 -9.71 16.25
CA GLY A 123 9.64 -10.16 14.87
C GLY A 123 10.27 -9.22 13.84
N GLU A 124 10.48 -7.94 14.17
CA GLU A 124 11.12 -6.98 13.28
C GLU A 124 12.56 -7.37 12.88
N TYR A 125 13.29 -8.09 13.75
CA TYR A 125 14.64 -8.55 13.43
C TYR A 125 14.64 -9.68 12.39
N ALA A 126 13.53 -10.41 12.27
CA ALA A 126 13.35 -11.42 11.24
C ALA A 126 13.12 -10.81 9.84
N LEU A 127 12.65 -9.57 9.77
CA LEU A 127 12.28 -8.93 8.50
C LEU A 127 13.42 -8.94 7.48
N ARG A 128 14.64 -8.59 7.88
CA ARG A 128 15.81 -8.57 6.97
C ARG A 128 16.15 -9.94 6.38
N HIS A 129 15.80 -11.01 7.10
CA HIS A 129 16.04 -12.39 6.68
C HIS A 129 14.98 -12.90 5.70
N LEU A 130 13.81 -12.25 5.68
CA LEU A 130 12.70 -12.59 4.79
C LEU A 130 12.68 -11.67 3.57
N LEU A 131 12.98 -10.39 3.78
CA LEU A 131 12.85 -9.31 2.81
C LEU A 131 14.16 -8.54 2.67
N ALA A 132 14.59 -8.34 1.42
CA ALA A 132 15.51 -7.29 1.05
C ALA A 132 14.82 -5.91 1.14
N PRO A 133 15.59 -4.82 1.23
CA PRO A 133 15.06 -3.46 1.26
C PRO A 133 14.11 -3.17 0.10
N GLY A 134 13.03 -2.42 0.37
CA GLY A 134 11.92 -2.29 -0.59
C GLY A 134 10.85 -3.39 -0.49
N ALA A 135 10.96 -4.29 0.50
CA ALA A 135 10.05 -5.42 0.73
C ALA A 135 10.08 -6.48 -0.39
N TRP A 136 11.22 -6.63 -1.06
CA TRP A 136 11.45 -7.73 -1.99
C TRP A 136 11.74 -9.01 -1.22
N ALA A 137 10.99 -10.07 -1.46
CA ALA A 137 11.25 -11.34 -0.79
C ALA A 137 12.53 -12.01 -1.34
N HIS A 138 13.35 -12.55 -0.45
CA HIS A 138 14.52 -13.34 -0.85
C HIS A 138 14.12 -14.64 -1.58
N ALA A 139 12.93 -15.16 -1.28
CA ALA A 139 12.31 -16.27 -2.01
C ALA A 139 10.94 -15.83 -2.54
N PRO A 140 10.87 -15.20 -3.74
CA PRO A 140 9.64 -14.62 -4.27
C PRO A 140 8.57 -15.68 -4.55
N LEU A 141 7.31 -15.30 -4.34
CA LEU A 141 6.18 -16.23 -4.49
C LEU A 141 5.94 -16.59 -5.95
N GLU A 142 6.22 -15.68 -6.90
CA GLU A 142 5.98 -15.96 -8.30
C GLU A 142 6.79 -17.14 -8.86
N GLU A 143 7.95 -17.44 -8.25
CA GLU A 143 8.80 -18.57 -8.64
C GLU A 143 8.31 -19.89 -8.03
N ARG A 144 7.42 -19.86 -7.04
CA ARG A 144 7.08 -21.01 -6.18
C ARG A 144 5.60 -21.33 -6.10
N LEU A 145 4.72 -20.38 -6.42
CA LEU A 145 3.27 -20.56 -6.31
C LEU A 145 2.71 -21.58 -7.31
N HIS A 146 3.47 -21.97 -8.34
CA HIS A 146 3.12 -23.09 -9.22
C HIS A 146 3.09 -24.44 -8.48
N GLU A 147 3.79 -24.57 -7.35
CA GLU A 147 3.76 -25.76 -6.49
C GLU A 147 2.54 -25.81 -5.55
N LEU A 148 1.76 -24.72 -5.47
CA LEU A 148 0.66 -24.60 -4.53
C LEU A 148 -0.48 -25.57 -4.89
N ARG A 149 -0.84 -26.44 -3.94
CA ARG A 149 -1.87 -27.49 -4.11
C ARG A 149 -3.25 -27.10 -3.60
N VAL A 150 -3.40 -25.86 -3.14
CA VAL A 150 -4.65 -25.33 -2.58
C VAL A 150 -5.14 -24.16 -3.44
N PRO A 151 -6.46 -23.93 -3.51
CA PRO A 151 -7.01 -22.73 -4.13
C PRO A 151 -6.42 -21.45 -3.57
N VAL A 152 -6.14 -20.48 -4.44
CA VAL A 152 -5.61 -19.16 -4.02
C VAL A 152 -6.40 -18.00 -4.64
N THR A 153 -6.81 -17.05 -3.80
CA THR A 153 -7.39 -15.77 -4.20
C THR A 153 -6.49 -14.64 -3.73
N PHE A 154 -6.29 -13.62 -4.57
CA PHE A 154 -5.66 -12.37 -4.19
C PHE A 154 -6.72 -11.28 -3.99
N ILE A 155 -6.52 -10.40 -3.01
CA ILE A 155 -7.33 -9.20 -2.80
C ILE A 155 -6.36 -8.01 -2.70
N TYR A 156 -6.57 -6.97 -3.50
CA TYR A 156 -5.72 -5.78 -3.54
C TYR A 156 -6.54 -4.49 -3.53
N GLY A 157 -5.95 -3.42 -3.02
CA GLY A 157 -6.41 -2.07 -3.31
C GLY A 157 -5.81 -1.59 -4.64
N LYS A 158 -6.60 -0.88 -5.44
CA LYS A 158 -6.14 -0.33 -6.74
C LYS A 158 -4.90 0.55 -6.64
N HIS A 159 -4.76 1.29 -5.55
CA HIS A 159 -3.66 2.23 -5.30
C HIS A 159 -2.54 1.63 -4.43
N ASP A 160 -2.49 0.30 -4.29
CA ASP A 160 -1.43 -0.34 -3.53
C ASP A 160 -0.06 -0.18 -4.21
N TRP A 161 0.94 0.21 -3.40
CA TRP A 161 2.34 0.31 -3.80
C TRP A 161 2.97 -1.06 -4.11
N MET A 162 2.40 -2.15 -3.57
CA MET A 162 2.79 -3.52 -3.96
C MET A 162 2.28 -3.94 -5.35
N ARG A 163 1.42 -3.12 -5.97
CA ARG A 163 0.92 -3.21 -7.35
C ARG A 163 0.16 -4.50 -7.69
N PRO A 164 -1.18 -4.45 -7.85
CA PRO A 164 -2.00 -5.63 -8.17
C PRO A 164 -1.62 -6.32 -9.49
N GLU A 165 -1.04 -5.58 -10.45
CA GLU A 165 -0.65 -6.13 -11.75
C GLU A 165 0.26 -7.37 -11.66
N TYR A 166 1.10 -7.47 -10.62
CA TYR A 166 1.97 -8.65 -10.45
C TYR A 166 1.17 -9.91 -10.12
N ALA A 167 0.13 -9.79 -9.29
CA ALA A 167 -0.76 -10.91 -8.97
C ALA A 167 -1.61 -11.30 -10.17
N VAL A 168 -2.10 -10.33 -10.95
CA VAL A 168 -2.87 -10.58 -12.18
C VAL A 168 -2.05 -11.43 -13.15
N ARG A 169 -0.84 -10.99 -13.50
CA ARG A 169 0.05 -11.74 -14.42
C ARG A 169 0.41 -13.12 -13.89
N LEU A 170 0.63 -13.25 -12.58
CA LEU A 170 0.90 -14.54 -11.97
C LEU A 170 -0.29 -15.49 -12.11
N CYS A 171 -1.51 -15.03 -11.80
CA CYS A 171 -2.72 -15.83 -11.95
C CYS A 171 -2.96 -16.25 -13.41
N GLU A 172 -2.70 -15.39 -14.39
CA GLU A 172 -2.78 -15.75 -15.81
C GLU A 172 -1.82 -16.85 -16.19
N ARG A 173 -0.54 -16.74 -15.80
CA ARG A 173 0.47 -17.77 -16.02
C ARG A 173 0.04 -19.10 -15.40
N LEU A 174 -0.41 -19.08 -14.14
CA LEU A 174 -0.87 -20.30 -13.45
C LEU A 174 -2.11 -20.92 -14.11
N ARG A 175 -3.03 -20.10 -14.64
CA ARG A 175 -4.21 -20.59 -15.39
C ARG A 175 -3.85 -21.24 -16.72
N ALA A 176 -2.72 -20.84 -17.33
CA ALA A 176 -2.20 -21.51 -18.51
C ALA A 176 -1.58 -22.90 -18.19
N GLU A 177 -1.14 -23.10 -16.94
CA GLU A 177 -0.51 -24.34 -16.48
C GLU A 177 -1.51 -25.32 -15.84
N ARG A 178 -2.55 -24.82 -15.17
CA ARG A 178 -3.59 -25.64 -14.53
C ARG A 178 -4.96 -24.97 -14.54
N SER A 179 -6.01 -25.79 -14.57
CA SER A 179 -7.37 -25.31 -14.36
C SER A 179 -7.62 -24.93 -12.88
N PRO A 180 -8.52 -23.97 -12.60
CA PRO A 180 -9.01 -23.70 -11.25
C PRO A 180 -9.59 -24.95 -10.60
N SER A 181 -9.20 -25.22 -9.35
CA SER A 181 -9.60 -26.42 -8.59
C SER A 181 -10.84 -26.20 -7.71
N ALA A 182 -11.20 -24.94 -7.46
CA ALA A 182 -12.34 -24.55 -6.65
C ALA A 182 -12.88 -23.17 -7.10
N PRO A 183 -14.09 -22.77 -6.66
CA PRO A 183 -14.57 -21.40 -6.85
C PRO A 183 -13.57 -20.38 -6.30
N ASN A 184 -13.35 -19.31 -7.07
CA ASN A 184 -12.38 -18.23 -6.80
C ASN A 184 -10.91 -18.67 -6.79
N ASP A 185 -10.57 -19.89 -7.25
CA ASP A 185 -9.16 -20.25 -7.42
C ASP A 185 -8.51 -19.46 -8.57
N LEU A 186 -7.26 -19.03 -8.35
CA LEU A 186 -6.47 -18.20 -9.23
C LEU A 186 -7.11 -16.84 -9.56
N SER A 187 -7.96 -16.28 -8.70
CA SER A 187 -8.59 -14.97 -8.92
C SER A 187 -7.85 -13.81 -8.26
N VAL A 188 -8.10 -12.60 -8.75
CA VAL A 188 -7.62 -11.34 -8.18
C VAL A 188 -8.79 -10.38 -8.07
N GLU A 189 -9.18 -10.05 -6.83
CA GLU A 189 -10.17 -9.04 -6.50
C GLU A 189 -9.47 -7.70 -6.29
N ILE A 190 -9.92 -6.65 -6.98
CA ILE A 190 -9.32 -5.31 -6.88
C ILE A 190 -10.37 -4.35 -6.34
N ILE A 191 -10.11 -3.82 -5.16
CA ILE A 191 -10.99 -2.87 -4.49
C ILE A 191 -10.64 -1.47 -4.97
N GLU A 192 -11.63 -0.81 -5.57
CA GLU A 192 -11.56 0.58 -6.01
C GLU A 192 -11.39 1.52 -4.80
N ASP A 193 -10.73 2.67 -5.01
CA ASP A 193 -10.46 3.66 -3.96
C ASP A 193 -9.87 3.06 -2.67
N ALA A 194 -8.96 2.09 -2.81
CA ALA A 194 -8.24 1.50 -1.69
C ALA A 194 -6.75 1.36 -2.01
N GLY A 195 -5.92 1.44 -0.98
CA GLY A 195 -4.49 1.20 -1.03
C GLY A 195 -4.10 -0.10 -0.31
N HIS A 196 -2.96 -0.07 0.38
CA HIS A 196 -2.40 -1.28 1.03
C HIS A 196 -3.25 -1.86 2.16
N PHE A 197 -4.06 -1.04 2.86
CA PHE A 197 -4.87 -1.46 4.00
C PHE A 197 -6.34 -1.48 3.59
N VAL A 198 -6.68 -2.34 2.62
CA VAL A 198 -8.02 -2.42 2.00
C VAL A 198 -9.17 -2.51 2.99
N PHE A 199 -8.98 -3.18 4.12
CA PHE A 199 -9.99 -3.34 5.17
C PHE A 199 -10.21 -2.09 6.03
N LEU A 200 -9.28 -1.13 5.99
CA LEU A 200 -9.45 0.20 6.58
C LEU A 200 -9.95 1.20 5.55
N ASP A 201 -9.43 1.13 4.32
CA ASP A 201 -9.78 2.08 3.26
C ASP A 201 -11.23 1.86 2.78
N GLN A 202 -11.63 0.59 2.61
CA GLN A 202 -12.94 0.20 2.06
C GLN A 202 -13.48 -1.04 2.79
N PRO A 203 -13.91 -0.89 4.07
CA PRO A 203 -14.27 -2.02 4.93
C PRO A 203 -15.41 -2.86 4.36
N GLU A 204 -16.45 -2.22 3.81
CA GLU A 204 -17.60 -2.93 3.23
C GLU A 204 -17.21 -3.71 1.96
N LEU A 205 -16.44 -3.10 1.05
CA LEU A 205 -16.00 -3.77 -0.18
C LEU A 205 -15.02 -4.91 0.12
N PHE A 206 -14.14 -4.73 1.11
CA PHE A 206 -13.25 -5.79 1.57
C PHE A 206 -14.04 -6.97 2.17
N ASP A 207 -15.01 -6.70 3.04
CA ASP A 207 -15.83 -7.74 3.66
C ASP A 207 -16.65 -8.51 2.61
N LYS A 208 -17.19 -7.83 1.60
CA LYS A 208 -17.85 -8.47 0.46
C LYS A 208 -16.90 -9.33 -0.37
N ALA A 209 -15.71 -8.83 -0.70
CA ALA A 209 -14.71 -9.59 -1.44
C ALA A 209 -14.31 -10.87 -0.67
N LEU A 210 -14.03 -10.75 0.63
CA LEU A 210 -13.69 -11.89 1.48
C LEU A 210 -14.87 -12.87 1.61
N THR A 211 -16.09 -12.34 1.81
CA THR A 211 -17.31 -13.16 1.88
C THR A 211 -17.55 -13.92 0.59
N ASN A 212 -17.30 -13.32 -0.58
CA ASN A 212 -17.43 -13.99 -1.87
C ASN A 212 -16.49 -15.20 -1.98
N VAL A 213 -15.26 -15.07 -1.45
CA VAL A 213 -14.26 -16.17 -1.41
C VAL A 213 -14.65 -17.26 -0.42
N VAL A 214 -15.15 -16.88 0.76
CA VAL A 214 -15.47 -17.83 1.86
C VAL A 214 -16.80 -18.55 1.65
N ARG A 215 -17.78 -17.90 1.01
CA ARG A 215 -19.16 -18.40 0.84
C ARG A 215 -19.26 -19.86 0.36
N PRO A 216 -18.48 -20.34 -0.64
CA PRO A 216 -18.54 -21.73 -1.11
C PRO A 216 -18.23 -22.77 -0.03
N TYR A 217 -17.54 -22.37 1.04
CA TYR A 217 -17.10 -23.25 2.13
C TYR A 217 -18.04 -23.22 3.34
N LEU A 218 -19.07 -22.37 3.34
CA LEU A 218 -20.09 -22.33 4.39
C LEU A 218 -20.94 -23.60 4.34
N THR A 219 -21.24 -24.18 5.50
CA THR A 219 -21.92 -25.48 5.58
C THR A 219 -23.44 -25.38 5.43
N SER A 220 -24.07 -24.31 5.93
CA SER A 220 -25.54 -24.15 5.90
C SER A 220 -26.04 -23.44 4.64
N ASP A 221 -27.13 -23.93 4.06
CA ASP A 221 -27.85 -23.22 2.98
C ASP A 221 -28.36 -21.84 3.40
N ARG A 222 -28.70 -21.67 4.69
CA ARG A 222 -29.11 -20.36 5.21
C ARG A 222 -27.94 -19.39 5.17
N GLU A 223 -26.77 -19.81 5.65
CA GLU A 223 -25.55 -18.99 5.67
C GLU A 223 -25.11 -18.66 4.24
N ARG A 224 -25.11 -19.64 3.33
CA ARG A 224 -24.79 -19.40 1.91
C ARG A 224 -25.71 -18.38 1.26
N ARG A 225 -27.02 -18.45 1.52
CA ARG A 225 -28.00 -17.48 1.00
C ARG A 225 -27.81 -16.10 1.61
N GLN A 226 -27.57 -16.01 2.91
CA GLN A 226 -27.32 -14.74 3.58
C GLN A 226 -26.03 -14.08 3.08
N ALA A 227 -24.94 -14.84 2.94
CA ALA A 227 -23.69 -14.37 2.36
C ALA A 227 -23.86 -13.94 0.90
N ALA A 228 -24.61 -14.71 0.10
CA ALA A 228 -24.92 -14.32 -1.28
C ALA A 228 -25.74 -13.01 -1.35
N ALA A 229 -26.74 -12.85 -0.49
CA ALA A 229 -27.53 -11.62 -0.41
C ALA A 229 -26.68 -10.42 0.05
N TYR A 230 -25.76 -10.63 1.00
CA TYR A 230 -24.83 -9.59 1.46
C TYR A 230 -23.88 -9.13 0.35
N VAL A 231 -23.25 -10.07 -0.37
CA VAL A 231 -22.37 -9.76 -1.50
C VAL A 231 -23.13 -9.05 -2.64
N ALA A 232 -24.39 -9.42 -2.88
CA ALA A 232 -25.23 -8.81 -3.91
C ALA A 232 -25.81 -7.44 -3.53
N ALA A 233 -25.78 -7.06 -2.26
CA ALA A 233 -26.30 -5.77 -1.81
C ALA A 233 -25.21 -4.69 -1.89
N GLY A 234 -25.46 -3.55 -2.55
CA GLY A 234 -24.57 -2.38 -2.55
C GLY A 234 -23.63 -2.27 -3.77
N THR A 235 -22.56 -1.48 -3.64
CA THR A 235 -21.60 -1.12 -4.70
C THR A 235 -20.79 -2.34 -5.18
N ASP A 236 -20.61 -2.47 -6.50
CA ASP A 236 -19.91 -3.59 -7.13
C ASP A 236 -18.43 -3.67 -6.70
N VAL A 237 -17.99 -4.85 -6.26
CA VAL A 237 -16.55 -5.16 -6.22
C VAL A 237 -16.12 -5.35 -7.66
N HIS A 238 -15.44 -4.35 -8.22
CA HIS A 238 -14.96 -4.45 -9.60
C HIS A 238 -13.85 -5.49 -9.68
N VAL A 239 -14.14 -6.64 -10.30
CA VAL A 239 -13.11 -7.60 -10.73
C VAL A 239 -12.34 -6.97 -11.91
N ALA A 240 -11.45 -6.02 -11.62
CA ALA A 240 -10.73 -5.26 -12.65
C ALA A 240 -9.66 -6.09 -13.37
N ALA A 241 -9.46 -7.36 -13.00
CA ALA A 241 -8.50 -8.24 -13.63
C ALA A 241 -8.68 -8.31 -15.16
N GLU A 242 -9.91 -8.40 -15.67
CA GLU A 242 -10.17 -8.50 -17.12
C GLU A 242 -9.93 -7.16 -17.86
N ALA A 243 -10.26 -6.02 -17.25
CA ALA A 243 -10.07 -4.69 -17.84
C ALA A 243 -8.60 -4.26 -17.87
N MET A 244 -7.81 -4.61 -16.85
CA MET A 244 -6.38 -4.31 -16.79
C MET A 244 -5.58 -5.13 -17.83
N VAL A 245 -6.06 -6.32 -18.18
CA VAL A 245 -5.48 -7.19 -19.21
C VAL A 245 -5.78 -6.64 -20.61
N ALA A 246 -7.00 -6.16 -20.86
CA ALA A 246 -7.37 -5.53 -22.13
C ALA A 246 -6.55 -4.26 -22.43
N ALA A 247 -6.24 -3.46 -21.41
CA ALA A 247 -5.40 -2.26 -21.55
C ALA A 247 -3.91 -2.58 -21.85
N GLN A 248 -3.45 -3.81 -21.58
CA GLN A 248 -2.07 -4.24 -21.82
C GLN A 248 -1.88 -4.90 -23.20
N GLY A 249 -2.95 -5.41 -23.82
CA GLY A 249 -2.91 -5.99 -25.18
C GLY A 249 -2.74 -4.96 -26.31
N SER A 250 -3.00 -3.68 -26.04
CA SER A 250 -2.89 -2.58 -27.01
C SER A 250 -1.52 -1.88 -26.97
N GLY A 251 -0.44 -2.57 -27.38
CA GLY A 251 0.76 -2.04 -28.05
C GLY A 251 1.43 -0.69 -27.67
N GLN A 252 1.12 -0.04 -26.55
CA GLN A 252 1.66 1.28 -26.15
C GLN A 252 2.55 1.24 -24.90
N VAL A 253 2.91 0.04 -24.42
CA VAL A 253 3.55 -0.15 -23.11
C VAL A 253 5.03 0.27 -23.09
N ALA A 254 5.71 0.39 -24.24
CA ALA A 254 7.11 0.82 -24.24
C ALA A 254 7.31 2.31 -23.84
N ALA A 255 6.29 3.16 -24.06
CA ALA A 255 6.40 4.59 -23.77
C ALA A 255 5.84 4.98 -22.38
N THR A 256 4.75 4.34 -21.94
CA THR A 256 4.09 4.65 -20.65
C THR A 256 4.76 3.98 -19.45
N ALA A 257 5.37 2.79 -19.61
CA ALA A 257 6.18 2.17 -18.56
C ALA A 257 7.41 3.02 -18.20
N THR A 258 7.97 3.75 -19.18
CA THR A 258 9.12 4.64 -18.98
C THR A 258 8.72 5.95 -18.29
N ALA A 259 7.51 6.47 -18.55
CA ALA A 259 7.04 7.74 -17.99
C ALA A 259 6.53 7.63 -16.55
N LEU A 260 5.86 6.54 -16.17
CA LEU A 260 5.34 6.34 -14.80
C LEU A 260 6.39 5.75 -13.83
N GLN A 261 7.54 5.28 -14.34
CA GLN A 261 8.68 4.90 -13.51
C GLN A 261 9.46 6.09 -12.91
N GLN A 262 9.15 7.31 -13.35
CA GLN A 262 9.80 8.54 -12.90
C GLN A 262 9.09 9.23 -11.72
N ALA A 263 7.91 8.77 -11.30
CA ALA A 263 7.27 9.28 -10.10
C ALA A 263 8.02 8.81 -8.84
N PRO A 264 8.28 9.69 -7.85
CA PRO A 264 8.97 9.32 -6.63
C PRO A 264 8.12 8.31 -5.86
N THR A 265 8.50 7.03 -5.95
CA THR A 265 7.89 5.95 -5.20
C THR A 265 8.11 6.20 -3.71
N ALA A 266 7.01 6.45 -2.98
CA ALA A 266 7.01 6.60 -1.54
C ALA A 266 7.74 5.42 -0.89
N THR A 267 8.82 5.73 -0.18
CA THR A 267 9.66 4.80 0.56
C THR A 267 8.78 3.91 1.44
N SER A 268 9.01 2.59 1.36
CA SER A 268 8.23 1.55 2.07
C SER A 268 8.27 1.66 3.59
N TRP A 269 9.00 2.63 4.14
CA TRP A 269 8.83 3.22 5.47
C TRP A 269 9.23 4.69 5.33
N GLY A 270 8.31 5.64 5.59
CA GLY A 270 8.47 7.07 5.34
C GLY A 270 9.42 7.80 6.30
N PHE A 271 10.66 7.32 6.47
CA PHE A 271 11.75 8.04 7.13
C PHE A 271 12.87 8.37 6.16
N ALA A 272 12.55 9.20 5.18
CA ALA A 272 13.55 9.97 4.45
C ALA A 272 12.97 11.35 4.14
N ALA A 273 13.47 12.35 4.89
CA ALA A 273 13.43 13.78 4.63
C ALA A 273 12.10 14.37 4.09
N SER A 274 11.31 14.93 5.00
CA SER A 274 10.45 16.07 4.66
C SER A 274 11.34 17.22 4.17
N GLY A 275 11.50 17.34 2.85
CA GLY A 275 11.97 18.57 2.24
C GLY A 275 10.90 19.63 2.44
N VAL A 276 11.27 20.69 3.15
CA VAL A 276 10.52 21.95 3.20
C VAL A 276 10.35 22.43 1.77
N THR A 277 9.15 22.30 1.19
CA THR A 277 8.75 23.18 0.09
C THR A 277 8.23 24.45 0.72
N GLU A 278 9.06 25.49 0.69
CA GLU A 278 8.67 26.85 0.99
C GLU A 278 7.39 27.20 0.21
N HIS A 279 6.36 27.62 0.94
CA HIS A 279 5.26 28.38 0.36
C HIS A 279 5.81 29.70 -0.15
N MET A 280 5.88 29.88 -1.47
CA MET A 280 5.83 31.22 -2.05
C MET A 280 4.38 31.73 -1.98
N PRO A 281 4.15 32.98 -1.51
CA PRO A 281 2.82 33.53 -1.39
C PRO A 281 2.28 33.89 -2.78
N VAL A 282 1.05 33.44 -3.06
CA VAL A 282 0.26 33.95 -4.17
C VAL A 282 -0.23 35.35 -3.79
N THR A 283 0.27 36.35 -4.50
CA THR A 283 -0.25 37.72 -4.49
C THR A 283 -1.66 37.73 -5.10
N PRO A 284 -2.64 38.43 -4.49
CA PRO A 284 -3.93 38.66 -5.12
C PRO A 284 -3.85 39.95 -5.93
N ASP A 285 -3.88 39.85 -7.26
CA ASP A 285 -4.15 41.01 -8.11
C ASP A 285 -5.49 40.84 -8.84
N ASP A 286 -6.32 41.85 -8.58
CA ASP A 286 -7.17 42.57 -9.52
C ASP A 286 -8.49 41.93 -10.00
N ALA A 287 -9.48 42.12 -9.13
CA ALA A 287 -10.83 42.48 -9.52
C ALA A 287 -10.82 43.78 -10.34
N GLY A 288 -11.03 43.67 -11.64
CA GLY A 288 -11.40 44.80 -12.50
C GLY A 288 -12.82 45.27 -12.22
N GLY A 289 -13.00 46.57 -11.96
CA GLY A 289 -14.33 47.17 -11.85
C GLY A 289 -14.35 48.54 -11.19
N GLY A 290 -13.54 49.48 -11.67
CA GLY A 290 -13.60 50.88 -11.24
C GLY A 290 -14.68 51.67 -11.98
N THR A 291 -15.63 52.24 -11.23
CA THR A 291 -16.36 53.45 -11.61
C THR A 291 -16.29 54.46 -10.47
N ASN A 292 -15.79 55.65 -10.83
CA ASN A 292 -15.65 56.91 -10.07
C ASN A 292 -16.90 57.29 -9.22
N PRO A 293 -16.79 58.14 -8.18
CA PRO A 293 -16.39 59.55 -8.37
C PRO A 293 -15.56 60.23 -7.25
N SER A 294 -14.81 61.26 -7.66
CA SER A 294 -14.23 62.37 -6.86
C SER A 294 -15.31 63.29 -6.25
N PRO A 295 -14.97 64.45 -5.62
CA PRO A 295 -13.92 64.79 -4.64
C PRO A 295 -14.50 65.53 -3.40
N THR A 296 -13.72 65.80 -2.34
CA THR A 296 -13.74 67.10 -1.62
C THR A 296 -12.59 67.25 -0.59
N SER A 297 -11.82 68.33 -0.77
CA SER A 297 -11.21 69.27 0.21
C SER A 297 -10.84 68.80 1.63
N GLY A 298 -9.59 68.98 2.08
CA GLY A 298 -9.19 70.22 2.77
C GLY A 298 -8.28 69.93 3.99
N PRO A 299 -7.59 70.94 4.58
CA PRO A 299 -6.14 70.90 4.75
C PRO A 299 -5.63 70.96 6.21
N GLY A 300 -4.30 70.90 6.41
CA GLY A 300 -3.67 71.58 7.55
C GLY A 300 -2.39 70.97 8.11
N LYS A 301 -1.24 71.45 7.63
CA LYS A 301 0.04 71.35 8.35
C LYS A 301 0.00 72.22 9.61
N GLY A 302 0.64 71.76 10.68
CA GLY A 302 0.97 72.63 11.82
C GLY A 302 1.87 71.93 12.84
N LYS A 303 3.16 72.27 12.83
CA LYS A 303 4.12 72.01 13.92
C LYS A 303 4.82 73.33 14.21
N LYS A 304 4.95 73.66 15.50
CA LYS A 304 5.70 74.78 16.13
C LYS A 304 5.01 76.14 16.17
N GLY A 305 5.02 76.72 17.38
CA GLY A 305 4.59 78.09 17.71
C GLY A 305 3.62 78.08 18.87
#